data_AF-A0A6C0JE84-F1
#
_entry.id   AF-A0A6C0JE84-F1
#
_cell.length_a   1.000
_cell.length_b   1.000
_cell.length_c   1.000
_cell.angle_alpha   90.00
_cell.angle_beta   90.00
_cell.angle_gamma   90.00
#
_symmetry.space_group_name_H-M   'P 1'
#
loop_
_entity.id
_entity.type
_entity.pdbx_description
1 polymer ?
#
loop_
_entity_poly.entity_id
_entity_poly.type
_entity_poly.pdbx_seq_one_letter_code
_entity_poly.pdbx_strand_id
1 'polypeptide(L)'
;MTKKLWGNACWYLFHTLAFRLNDKHKKEIPNILKHFSNLCSNLPCPSCTNHATYLMKTLNKENVNNRDTLIKMLLEFHNKVNKNIGKPIFTRKQHDEMYKNANLKKILKNFHNVMKLNLGQTRAMVYTLSRRRCIDSICKYVINNMHIFSH
;
A
#
# COMPACT_ATOMS: atom_id res chain seq x y z
N MET A 1 -5.67 -13.35 -12.47
CA MET A 1 -5.36 -12.99 -11.06
C MET A 1 -6.59 -12.36 -10.42
N THR A 2 -7.01 -12.82 -9.24
CA THR A 2 -8.22 -12.30 -8.57
C THR A 2 -7.97 -10.95 -7.89
N LYS A 3 -9.02 -10.11 -7.76
CA LYS A 3 -8.97 -8.85 -7.00
C LYS A 3 -8.54 -9.05 -5.55
N LYS A 4 -8.96 -10.15 -4.94
CA LYS A 4 -8.60 -10.53 -3.57
C LYS A 4 -7.09 -10.76 -3.42
N LEU A 5 -6.45 -11.45 -4.36
CA LEU A 5 -5.03 -11.81 -4.25
C LEU A 5 -4.12 -10.57 -4.28
N TRP A 6 -4.22 -9.72 -5.30
CA TRP A 6 -3.40 -8.51 -5.37
C TRP A 6 -3.84 -7.43 -4.39
N GLY A 7 -5.14 -7.32 -4.11
CA GLY A 7 -5.65 -6.38 -3.12
C GLY A 7 -5.06 -6.65 -1.74
N ASN A 8 -5.07 -7.92 -1.31
CA ASN A 8 -4.44 -8.32 -0.05
C ASN A 8 -2.94 -8.01 -0.06
N ALA A 9 -2.23 -8.31 -1.14
CA ALA A 9 -0.79 -8.04 -1.25
C ALA A 9 -0.46 -6.54 -1.10
N CYS A 10 -1.24 -5.65 -1.74
CA CYS A 10 -1.09 -4.19 -1.58
C CYS A 10 -1.38 -3.75 -0.15
N TRP A 11 -2.47 -4.21 0.46
CA TRP A 11 -2.83 -3.82 1.83
C TRP A 11 -1.81 -4.29 2.85
N TYR A 12 -1.31 -5.52 2.74
CA TYR A 12 -0.25 -6.01 3.61
C TYR A 12 1.01 -5.16 3.50
N LEU A 13 1.40 -4.74 2.28
CA LEU A 13 2.55 -3.87 2.11
C LEU A 13 2.32 -2.50 2.77
N PHE A 14 1.19 -1.84 2.48
CA PHE A 14 0.88 -0.51 3.03
C PHE A 14 0.91 -0.47 4.55
N HIS A 15 0.16 -1.36 5.18
CA HIS A 15 0.04 -1.41 6.62
C HIS A 15 1.33 -1.90 7.30
N THR A 16 2.09 -2.81 6.67
CA THR A 16 3.41 -3.19 7.21
C THR A 16 4.40 -2.02 7.20
N LEU A 17 4.46 -1.27 6.10
CA LEU A 17 5.35 -0.10 6.01
C LEU A 17 4.97 0.96 7.04
N ALA A 18 3.67 1.23 7.23
CA ALA A 18 3.21 2.15 8.25
C ALA A 18 3.49 1.64 9.67
N PHE A 19 3.24 0.36 9.95
CA PHE A 19 3.47 -0.22 11.28
C PHE A 19 4.96 -0.24 11.66
N ARG A 20 5.83 -0.55 10.69
CA ARG A 20 7.27 -0.68 10.89
C ARG A 20 8.04 0.63 10.82
N LEU A 21 7.43 1.72 10.37
CA LEU A 21 8.07 3.03 10.26
C LEU A 21 8.59 3.47 11.63
N ASN A 22 9.90 3.70 11.74
CA ASN A 22 10.50 4.25 12.94
C ASN A 22 10.25 5.76 13.01
N ASP A 23 9.80 6.27 14.16
CA ASP A 23 9.45 7.69 14.34
C ASP A 23 10.63 8.66 14.08
N LYS A 24 11.89 8.20 14.22
CA LYS A 24 13.08 8.97 13.83
C LYS A 24 13.10 9.32 12.34
N HIS A 25 12.46 8.50 11.52
CA HIS A 25 12.37 8.66 10.07
C HIS A 25 11.02 9.20 9.60
N LYS A 26 10.23 9.84 10.48
CA LYS A 26 8.91 10.43 10.12
C LYS A 26 8.95 11.42 8.94
N LYS A 27 10.11 12.01 8.64
CA LYS A 27 10.32 12.86 7.46
C LYS A 27 10.15 12.12 6.12
N GLU A 28 10.16 10.78 6.13
CA GLU A 28 9.94 9.94 4.95
C GLU A 28 8.45 9.71 4.63
N ILE A 29 7.52 10.09 5.52
CA ILE A 29 6.09 9.89 5.32
C ILE A 29 5.58 10.46 3.98
N PRO A 30 5.97 11.67 3.54
CA PRO A 30 5.56 12.18 2.22
C PRO A 30 6.01 11.29 1.06
N ASN A 31 7.22 10.73 1.12
CA ASN A 31 7.74 9.80 0.11
C ASN A 31 6.95 8.48 0.11
N ILE A 32 6.65 7.95 1.29
CA ILE A 32 5.81 6.74 1.45
C ILE A 32 4.42 6.98 0.85
N LEU A 33 3.77 8.10 1.18
CA LEU A 33 2.45 8.46 0.65
C LEU A 33 2.46 8.69 -0.86
N LYS A 34 3.55 9.22 -1.42
CA LYS A 34 3.74 9.34 -2.87
C LYS A 34 3.78 7.97 -3.53
N HIS A 35 4.48 6.99 -2.96
CA HIS A 35 4.48 5.62 -3.46
C HIS A 35 3.09 4.96 -3.35
N PHE A 36 2.37 5.16 -2.25
CA PHE A 36 1.01 4.64 -2.10
C PHE A 36 0.04 5.24 -3.12
N SER A 37 0.13 6.56 -3.34
CA SER A 37 -0.68 7.25 -4.34
C SER A 37 -0.39 6.74 -5.75
N ASN A 38 0.90 6.58 -6.09
CA ASN A 38 1.31 6.03 -7.38
C ASN A 38 0.80 4.59 -7.58
N LEU A 39 0.83 3.76 -6.52
CA LEU A 39 0.30 2.40 -6.59
C LEU A 39 -1.22 2.39 -6.80
N CYS A 40 -1.97 3.28 -6.13
CA CYS A 40 -3.41 3.42 -6.33
C CYS A 40 -3.76 3.77 -7.79
N SER A 41 -2.95 4.59 -8.45
CA SER A 41 -3.10 4.95 -9.87
C SER A 41 -2.73 3.83 -10.85
N ASN A 42 -2.09 2.76 -10.37
CA ASN A 42 -1.55 1.67 -11.19
C ASN A 42 -2.12 0.30 -10.79
N LEU A 43 -3.27 0.26 -10.12
CA LEU A 43 -3.90 -1.01 -9.74
C LEU A 43 -4.33 -1.83 -10.98
N PRO A 44 -4.36 -3.17 -10.91
CA PRO A 44 -4.73 -4.03 -12.04
C PRO A 44 -6.20 -3.96 -12.46
N CYS A 45 -7.03 -3.12 -11.83
CA CYS A 45 -8.47 -3.02 -12.08
C CYS A 45 -8.89 -1.55 -12.22
N PRO A 46 -9.40 -1.12 -13.39
CA PRO A 46 -9.74 0.29 -13.64
C PRO A 46 -10.71 0.91 -12.63
N SER A 47 -11.78 0.20 -12.25
CA SER A 47 -12.72 0.72 -11.24
C SER A 47 -12.08 0.85 -9.85
N CYS A 48 -11.22 -0.10 -9.47
CA CYS A 48 -10.43 0.02 -8.23
C CYS A 48 -9.45 1.18 -8.30
N THR A 49 -8.78 1.40 -9.44
CA THR A 49 -7.87 2.52 -9.67
C THR A 49 -8.59 3.85 -9.48
N ASN A 50 -9.71 4.05 -10.15
CA ASN A 50 -10.49 5.28 -10.07
C ASN A 50 -10.94 5.55 -8.62
N HIS A 51 -11.52 4.55 -7.96
CA HIS A 51 -12.01 4.67 -6.60
C HIS A 51 -10.88 4.91 -5.58
N ALA A 52 -9.79 4.13 -5.64
CA ALA A 52 -8.65 4.29 -4.74
C ALA A 52 -7.95 5.64 -4.93
N THR A 53 -7.80 6.09 -6.17
CA THR A 53 -7.18 7.38 -6.50
C THR A 53 -8.03 8.55 -5.99
N TYR A 54 -9.36 8.47 -6.16
CA TYR A 54 -10.28 9.45 -5.61
C TYR A 54 -10.19 9.50 -4.09
N LEU A 55 -10.34 8.35 -3.41
CA LEU A 55 -10.25 8.28 -1.95
C LEU A 55 -8.92 8.82 -1.43
N MET A 56 -7.79 8.41 -2.04
CA MET A 56 -6.45 8.87 -1.66
C MET A 56 -6.29 10.39 -1.80
N LYS A 57 -7.01 11.06 -2.70
CA LYS A 57 -7.03 12.53 -2.81
C LYS A 57 -7.84 13.20 -1.69
N THR A 58 -8.88 12.54 -1.19
CA THR A 58 -9.77 13.08 -0.13
C THR A 58 -9.21 12.91 1.29
N LEU A 59 -8.16 12.11 1.48
CA LEU A 59 -7.55 11.93 2.81
C LEU A 59 -6.76 13.18 3.20
N ASN A 60 -6.92 13.62 4.44
CA ASN A 60 -6.13 14.70 5.00
C ASN A 60 -4.67 14.23 5.20
N LYS A 61 -3.82 14.52 4.22
CA LYS A 61 -2.39 14.19 4.23
C LYS A 61 -1.56 15.15 5.08
N GLU A 62 -2.03 16.38 5.28
CA GLU A 62 -1.28 17.43 5.98
C GLU A 62 -1.04 17.09 7.45
N ASN A 63 -1.99 16.36 8.06
CA ASN A 63 -1.89 15.92 9.45
C ASN A 63 -1.15 14.58 9.64
N VAL A 64 -0.60 13.99 8.58
CA VAL A 64 0.12 12.71 8.65
C VAL A 64 1.62 12.96 8.84
N ASN A 65 2.06 13.03 10.09
CA ASN A 65 3.41 13.47 10.45
C ASN A 65 4.18 12.50 11.36
N ASN A 66 3.60 11.34 11.69
CA ASN A 66 4.24 10.29 12.47
C ASN A 66 3.63 8.91 12.14
N ARG A 67 4.17 7.84 12.75
CA ARG A 67 3.72 6.46 12.55
C ARG A 67 2.22 6.27 12.84
N ASP A 68 1.75 6.78 13.97
CA ASP A 68 0.36 6.58 14.41
C ASP A 68 -0.67 7.29 13.53
N THR A 69 -0.37 8.52 13.11
CA THR A 69 -1.20 9.28 12.16
C THR A 69 -1.22 8.62 10.79
N LEU A 70 -0.11 8.02 10.34
CA LEU A 70 -0.05 7.25 9.10
C LEU A 70 -0.91 5.97 9.17
N ILE A 71 -0.81 5.20 10.26
CA ILE A 71 -1.65 4.02 10.49
C ILE A 71 -3.13 4.42 10.52
N LYS A 72 -3.48 5.50 11.26
CA LYS A 72 -4.86 5.99 11.34
C LYS A 72 -5.41 6.33 9.96
N MET A 73 -4.65 7.08 9.17
CA MET A 73 -5.05 7.46 7.81
C MET A 73 -5.25 6.23 6.90
N LEU A 74 -4.36 5.24 6.98
CA LEU A 74 -4.51 4.00 6.21
C LEU A 74 -5.71 3.15 6.67
N LEU A 75 -6.01 3.12 7.96
CA LEU A 75 -7.21 2.47 8.49
C LEU A 75 -8.48 3.15 7.99
N GLU A 76 -8.55 4.47 8.03
CA GLU A 76 -9.67 5.23 7.46
C GLU A 76 -9.83 4.93 5.97
N PHE A 77 -8.73 4.93 5.21
CA PHE A 77 -8.74 4.59 3.79
C PHE A 77 -9.26 3.18 3.53
N HIS A 78 -8.71 2.17 4.22
CA HIS A 78 -9.10 0.77 4.05
C HIS A 78 -10.56 0.55 4.50
N ASN A 79 -11.00 1.19 5.58
CA ASN A 79 -12.35 1.06 6.09
C ASN A 79 -13.41 1.73 5.19
N LYS A 80 -13.07 2.85 4.52
CA LYS A 80 -13.91 3.40 3.45
C LYS A 80 -14.10 2.38 2.32
N VAL A 81 -13.02 1.69 1.92
CA VAL A 81 -13.11 0.61 0.92
C VAL A 81 -13.96 -0.55 1.45
N ASN A 82 -13.73 -1.02 2.69
CA ASN A 82 -14.48 -2.13 3.29
C ASN A 82 -15.97 -1.83 3.37
N LYS A 83 -16.36 -0.63 3.82
CA LYS A 83 -17.76 -0.19 3.86
C LYS A 83 -18.42 -0.30 2.48
N ASN A 84 -17.73 0.16 1.43
CA ASN A 84 -18.25 0.14 0.06
C ASN A 84 -18.41 -1.27 -0.51
N ILE A 85 -17.72 -2.27 0.03
CA ILE A 85 -17.82 -3.67 -0.40
C ILE A 85 -18.46 -4.59 0.65
N GLY A 86 -19.13 -4.02 1.67
CA GLY A 86 -19.85 -4.77 2.70
C GLY A 86 -18.95 -5.60 3.63
N LYS A 87 -17.69 -5.20 3.82
CA LYS A 87 -16.76 -5.88 4.73
C LYS A 87 -16.73 -5.23 6.11
N PRO A 88 -16.37 -6.01 7.16
CA PRO A 88 -16.20 -5.48 8.51
C PRO A 88 -15.19 -4.32 8.58
N ILE A 89 -15.45 -3.40 9.51
CA ILE A 89 -14.54 -2.31 9.84
C ILE A 89 -13.41 -2.88 10.71
N PHE A 90 -12.18 -2.49 10.38
CA PHE A 90 -10.97 -2.94 11.06
C PHE A 90 -10.52 -1.89 12.07
N THR A 91 -10.31 -2.31 13.33
CA THR A 91 -9.92 -1.42 14.43
C THR A 91 -8.41 -1.27 14.55
N ARG A 92 -7.95 -0.22 15.25
CA ARG A 92 -6.52 -0.03 15.55
C ARG A 92 -5.92 -1.20 16.32
N LYS A 93 -6.64 -1.76 17.30
CA LYS A 93 -6.19 -2.92 18.07
C LYS A 93 -5.99 -4.15 17.19
N GLN A 94 -6.95 -4.47 16.32
CA GLN A 94 -6.84 -5.61 15.40
C GLN A 94 -5.69 -5.42 14.39
N HIS A 95 -5.48 -4.18 13.94
CA HIS A 95 -4.34 -3.82 13.11
C HIS A 95 -3.01 -4.10 13.82
N ASP A 96 -2.81 -3.56 15.01
CA ASP A 96 -1.54 -3.71 15.71
C ASP A 96 -1.25 -5.19 16.02
N GLU A 97 -2.27 -5.96 16.41
CA GLU A 97 -2.16 -7.41 16.58
C GLU A 97 -1.80 -8.16 15.30
N MET A 98 -2.34 -7.74 14.15
CA MET A 98 -2.06 -8.36 12.85
C MET A 98 -0.63 -8.05 12.36
N TYR A 99 -0.15 -6.81 12.57
CA TYR A 99 1.09 -6.33 11.98
C TYR A 99 2.31 -6.37 12.91
N LYS A 100 2.15 -6.61 14.22
CA LYS A 100 3.27 -6.73 15.18
C LYS A 100 4.37 -7.71 14.75
N ASN A 101 3.98 -8.83 14.15
CA ASN A 101 4.89 -9.88 13.69
C ASN A 101 5.11 -9.87 12.16
N ALA A 102 4.67 -8.81 11.46
CA ALA A 102 4.76 -8.74 10.02
C ALA A 102 6.22 -8.70 9.55
N ASN A 103 6.60 -9.63 8.67
CA ASN A 103 7.94 -9.70 8.10
C ASN A 103 8.00 -8.92 6.78
N LEU A 104 8.60 -7.73 6.81
CA LEU A 104 8.64 -6.83 5.65
C LEU A 104 9.29 -7.47 4.42
N LYS A 105 10.39 -8.21 4.57
CA LYS A 105 11.07 -8.87 3.44
C LYS A 105 10.15 -9.87 2.75
N LYS A 106 9.47 -10.73 3.52
CA LYS A 106 8.51 -11.72 2.99
C LYS A 106 7.33 -11.04 2.30
N ILE A 107 6.79 -10.00 2.93
CA ILE A 107 5.63 -9.24 2.41
C ILE A 107 6.00 -8.50 1.11
N LEU A 108 7.16 -7.86 1.06
CA LEU A 108 7.65 -7.18 -0.14
C LEU A 108 7.86 -8.16 -1.30
N LYS A 109 8.47 -9.33 -1.03
CA LYS A 109 8.65 -10.39 -2.03
C LYS A 109 7.29 -10.89 -2.55
N ASN A 110 6.34 -11.13 -1.66
CA ASN A 110 4.99 -11.53 -2.04
C ASN A 110 4.29 -10.47 -2.89
N PHE A 111 4.33 -9.20 -2.46
CA PHE A 111 3.79 -8.07 -3.22
C PHE A 111 4.36 -8.00 -4.63
N HIS A 112 5.69 -8.02 -4.75
CA HIS A 112 6.38 -7.96 -6.03
C HIS A 112 5.96 -9.09 -6.96
N ASN A 113 5.94 -10.33 -6.45
CA ASN A 113 5.58 -11.51 -7.24
C ASN A 113 4.12 -11.44 -7.68
N VAL A 114 3.20 -11.18 -6.74
CA VAL A 114 1.77 -11.10 -7.03
C VAL A 114 1.49 -10.00 -8.03
N MET A 115 1.97 -8.77 -7.82
CA MET A 115 1.65 -7.64 -8.70
C MET A 115 2.25 -7.77 -10.11
N LYS A 116 3.26 -8.63 -10.28
CA LYS A 116 3.85 -8.93 -11.58
C LYS A 116 3.18 -10.09 -12.33
N LEU A 117 2.36 -10.92 -11.70
CA LEU A 117 1.71 -12.02 -12.43
C LEU A 117 0.85 -11.46 -13.56
N ASN A 118 0.85 -12.16 -14.69
CA ASN A 118 0.07 -11.86 -15.88
C ASN A 118 0.35 -10.48 -16.51
N LEU A 119 1.45 -9.78 -16.15
CA LEU A 119 1.92 -8.60 -16.91
C LEU A 119 2.15 -8.94 -18.39
N GLY A 120 2.49 -10.19 -18.73
CA GLY A 120 2.70 -10.62 -20.12
C GLY A 120 1.44 -10.99 -20.93
N GLN A 121 0.26 -11.01 -20.31
CA GLN A 121 -0.98 -11.49 -20.98
C GLN A 121 -1.96 -10.35 -21.34
N THR A 122 -1.75 -9.14 -20.84
CA THR A 122 -2.63 -7.99 -21.09
C THR A 122 -2.31 -7.31 -22.42
N ARG A 123 -3.29 -7.26 -23.35
CA ARG A 123 -3.19 -6.66 -24.69
C ARG A 123 -2.79 -5.17 -24.73
N ALA A 124 -2.84 -4.46 -23.59
CA ALA A 124 -2.47 -3.04 -23.51
C ALA A 124 -1.07 -2.86 -22.89
N MET A 125 -0.05 -2.69 -23.75
CA MET A 125 1.36 -2.59 -23.36
C MET A 125 1.67 -1.39 -22.46
N VAL A 126 1.03 -0.23 -22.66
CA VAL A 126 1.34 1.01 -21.91
C VAL A 126 0.97 0.90 -20.42
N TYR A 127 -0.25 0.42 -20.11
CA TYR A 127 -0.68 0.19 -18.72
C TYR A 127 0.19 -0.86 -18.01
N THR A 128 0.64 -1.85 -18.77
CA THR A 128 1.56 -2.90 -18.30
C THR A 128 2.93 -2.32 -17.92
N LEU A 129 3.48 -1.40 -18.74
CA LEU A 129 4.76 -0.75 -18.47
C LEU A 129 4.69 0.22 -17.28
N SER A 130 3.65 1.06 -17.21
CA SER A 130 3.45 1.97 -16.08
C SER A 130 3.34 1.21 -14.75
N ARG A 131 2.54 0.13 -14.73
CA ARG A 131 2.41 -0.73 -13.56
C ARG A 131 3.74 -1.38 -13.18
N ARG A 132 4.51 -1.89 -14.15
CA ARG A 132 5.84 -2.46 -13.90
C ARG A 132 6.77 -1.44 -13.24
N ARG A 133 6.87 -0.23 -13.81
CA ARG A 133 7.69 0.86 -13.24
C ARG A 133 7.24 1.25 -11.82
N CYS A 134 5.93 1.29 -11.58
CA CYS A 134 5.38 1.56 -10.24
C CYS A 134 5.82 0.50 -9.23
N ILE A 135 5.70 -0.79 -9.57
CA ILE A 135 6.10 -1.91 -8.70
C ILE A 135 7.61 -1.85 -8.42
N ASP A 136 8.42 -1.66 -9.47
CA ASP A 136 9.88 -1.60 -9.33
C ASP A 136 10.32 -0.40 -8.48
N SER A 137 9.66 0.74 -8.66
CA SER A 137 9.94 1.97 -7.91
C SER A 137 9.70 1.80 -6.40
N ILE A 138 8.52 1.29 -5.99
CA ILE A 138 8.24 1.09 -4.56
C ILE A 138 9.13 -0.01 -3.96
N CYS A 139 9.38 -1.10 -4.70
CA CYS A 139 10.28 -2.16 -4.23
C CYS A 139 11.70 -1.64 -4.02
N LYS A 140 12.24 -0.88 -4.98
CA LYS A 140 13.56 -0.27 -4.87
C LYS A 140 13.64 0.71 -3.69
N TYR A 141 12.61 1.53 -3.49
CA TYR A 141 12.53 2.44 -2.35
C TYR A 141 12.59 1.68 -1.02
N VAL A 142 11.76 0.65 -0.85
CA VAL A 142 11.71 -0.13 0.40
C VAL A 142 13.03 -0.87 0.65
N ILE A 143 13.64 -1.46 -0.38
CA ILE A 143 14.92 -2.17 -0.27
C ILE A 143 16.03 -1.21 0.17
N ASN A 144 16.15 -0.06 -0.49
CA ASN A 144 17.20 0.92 -0.19
C ASN A 144 17.03 1.59 1.18
N ASN A 145 15.80 1.64 1.68
CA ASN A 145 15.47 2.29 2.95
C ASN A 145 15.03 1.28 4.02
N MET A 146 15.46 0.02 3.94
CA MET A 146 15.05 -1.00 4.91
C MET A 146 15.28 -0.61 6.37
N HIS A 147 16.32 0.18 6.65
CA HIS A 147 16.66 0.69 7.98
C HIS A 147 15.60 1.66 8.55
N ILE A 148 14.76 2.30 7.74
CA ILE A 148 13.69 3.18 8.24
C ILE A 148 12.49 2.38 8.77
N PHE A 149 12.41 1.09 8.39
CA PHE A 149 11.34 0.16 8.74
C PHE A 149 11.76 -0.90 9.77
N SER A 150 12.76 -0.59 10.59
CA SER A 150 13.16 -1.41 11.74
C SER A 150 12.69 -0.73 13.02
N HIS A 151 11.44 -1.03 13.38
CA HIS A 151 10.92 -0.91 14.75
C HIS A 151 10.99 -2.27 15.43
#